data_AF-A0A6M0JSC0-F1
#
_entry.id   AF-A0A6M0JSC0-F1
#
_cell.length_a   1.000
_cell.length_b   1.000
_cell.length_c   1.000
_cell.angle_alpha   90.00
_cell.angle_beta   90.00
_cell.angle_gamma   90.00
#
_symmetry.space_group_name_H-M   'P 1'
#
loop_
_entity.id
_entity.type
_entity.pdbx_description
1 polymer ?
#
loop_
_entity_poly.entity_id
_entity_poly.type
_entity_poly.pdbx_seq_one_letter_code
_entity_poly.pdbx_strand_id
1 'polypeptide(L)' 'MCSDGLTKELGPERINAILAASDPGDAAQALADAACDAGGRDNVTTLVIDFLASGG' A
#
# COMPACT_ATOMS: atom_id res chain seq x y z
N MET A 1 0.24 -6.13 6.19
CA MET A 1 0.92 -5.47 7.33
C MET A 1 1.43 -4.14 6.80
N CYS A 2 0.82 -3.02 7.16
CA CYS A 2 1.35 -1.71 6.78
C CYS A 2 2.39 -1.32 7.83
N SER A 3 3.60 -1.00 7.41
CA SER A 3 4.58 -0.42 8.33
C SER A 3 4.05 0.91 8.86
N ASP A 4 4.40 1.25 10.09
CA ASP A 4 3.95 2.50 10.73
C ASP A 4 4.38 3.76 9.93
N GLY A 5 5.40 3.62 9.05
CA GLY A 5 5.80 4.65 8.09
C GLY A 5 4.79 4.86 6.96
N LEU A 6 4.20 3.80 6.39
CA LEU A 6 3.22 3.92 5.29
C LEU A 6 1.93 4.62 5.75
N THR A 7 1.46 4.32 6.96
CA THR A 7 0.23 4.93 7.52
C THR A 7 0.42 6.37 8.02
N LYS A 8 1.67 6.82 8.22
CA LYS A 8 1.99 8.22 8.53
C LYS A 8 1.95 9.11 7.29
N GLU A 9 2.37 8.57 6.15
CA GLU A 9 2.37 9.28 4.87
C GLU A 9 1.04 9.15 4.11
N LEU A 10 0.38 7.99 4.19
CA LEU A 10 -0.90 7.72 3.53
C LEU A 10 -1.98 7.31 4.54
N GLY A 11 -3.08 8.07 4.55
CA GLY A 11 -4.26 7.70 5.31
C GLY A 11 -4.95 6.42 4.78
N PRO A 12 -5.73 5.72 5.62
CA PRO A 12 -6.35 4.44 5.26
C PRO A 12 -7.28 4.51 4.04
N GLU A 13 -7.99 5.62 3.83
CA GLU A 13 -8.83 5.80 2.64
C GLU A 13 -7.98 5.83 1.35
N ARG A 14 -6.82 6.48 1.39
CA ARG A 14 -5.92 6.56 0.24
C ARG A 14 -5.28 5.21 -0.07
N ILE A 15 -4.90 4.46 0.98
CA ILE A 15 -4.40 3.09 0.84
C ILE A 15 -5.47 2.21 0.18
N ASN A 16 -6.71 2.25 0.66
CA ASN A 16 -7.82 1.48 0.08
C ASN A 16 -8.07 1.84 -1.40
N ALA A 17 -8.03 3.13 -1.74
CA ALA A 17 -8.19 3.56 -3.12
C ALA A 17 -7.09 3.01 -4.05
N ILE A 18 -5.84 2.98 -3.57
CA ILE A 18 -4.71 2.44 -4.33
C ILE A 18 -4.85 0.92 -4.49
N LEU A 19 -5.18 0.21 -3.40
CA LEU A 19 -5.40 -1.24 -3.45
C LEU A 19 -6.56 -1.62 -4.38
N ALA A 20 -7.62 -0.82 -4.43
CA ALA A 20 -8.77 -1.08 -5.30
C ALA A 20 -8.50 -0.78 -6.78
N ALA A 21 -7.52 0.10 -7.08
CA ALA A 21 -7.19 0.53 -8.43
C ALA A 21 -5.98 -0.23 -9.04
N SER A 22 -5.27 -1.02 -8.24
CA SER A 22 -4.05 -1.71 -8.65
C SER A 22 -4.28 -3.22 -8.72
N ASP A 23 -3.62 -3.88 -9.68
CA ASP A 23 -3.51 -5.33 -9.64
C ASP A 23 -2.67 -5.76 -8.42
N PRO A 24 -2.92 -6.94 -7.82
CA PRO A 24 -2.23 -7.38 -6.61
C PRO A 24 -0.70 -7.36 -6.70
N GLY A 25 -0.16 -7.59 -7.90
CA GLY A 25 1.29 -7.55 -8.18
C GLY A 25 1.88 -6.13 -8.15
N ASP A 26 1.08 -5.12 -8.51
CA ASP A 26 1.54 -3.74 -8.66
C ASP A 26 1.20 -2.86 -7.45
N ALA A 27 0.24 -3.30 -6.63
CA ALA A 27 -0.25 -2.59 -5.47
C ALA A 27 0.86 -2.18 -4.48
N ALA A 28 1.90 -3.02 -4.31
CA ALA A 28 3.01 -2.70 -3.43
C ALA A 28 3.84 -1.51 -3.93
N GLN A 29 4.11 -1.46 -5.24
CA GLN A 29 4.84 -0.36 -5.87
C GLN A 29 4.01 0.92 -5.86
N ALA A 30 2.73 0.83 -6.22
CA ALA A 30 1.82 1.99 -6.23
C ALA A 30 1.68 2.65 -4.85
N LEU A 31 1.68 1.86 -3.78
CA LEU A 31 1.68 2.37 -2.41
C LEU A 31 3.01 3.03 -2.02
N ALA A 32 4.14 2.47 -2.45
CA ALA A 32 5.46 3.05 -2.20
C ALA A 32 5.61 4.40 -2.92
N ASP A 33 5.22 4.46 -4.20
CA ASP A 33 5.27 5.69 -4.99
C ASP A 33 4.37 6.77 -4.39
N ALA A 34 3.14 6.42 -4.02
CA ALA A 34 2.22 7.37 -3.39
C ALA A 34 2.74 7.90 -2.04
N ALA A 35 3.45 7.09 -1.27
CA ALA A 35 4.05 7.53 0.00
C ALA A 35 5.28 8.43 -0.22
N CYS A 36 6.08 8.16 -1.25
CA CYS A 36 7.15 9.05 -1.70
C CYS A 36 6.58 10.42 -2.12
N ASP A 37 5.49 10.42 -2.89
CA ASP A 37 4.83 11.65 -3.35
C ASP A 37 4.19 12.46 -2.21
N ALA A 38 3.73 11.80 -1.15
CA ALA A 38 3.08 12.44 0.00
C ALA A 38 4.05 13.23 0.91
N GLY A 39 5.36 13.03 0.75
CA GLY A 39 6.35 13.73 1.53
C GLY A 39 7.70 13.03 1.63
N GLY A 40 7.76 11.72 1.43
CA GLY A 40 9.00 10.94 1.27
C GLY A 40 10.03 11.18 2.39
N ARG A 41 9.57 11.52 3.60
CA ARG A 41 10.47 11.97 4.69
C ARG A 41 11.17 10.81 5.41
N ASP A 42 10.76 9.58 5.10
CA ASP A 42 11.27 8.36 5.69
C ASP A 42 11.32 7.24 4.64
N ASN A 43 12.11 6.20 4.89
CA ASN A 43 12.18 5.03 4.02
C ASN A 43 10.87 4.24 4.12
N VAL A 44 10.17 4.08 3.00
CA VAL A 44 8.92 3.33 2.93
C VAL A 44 9.19 1.93 2.39
N THR A 45 8.77 0.92 3.16
CA THR A 45 8.75 -0.49 2.73
C THR A 45 7.31 -0.99 2.74
N THR A 46 6.85 -1.53 1.61
CA THR A 46 5.48 -2.02 1.43
C THR A 46 5.46 -3.52 1.14
N LEU A 47 4.56 -4.26 1.80
CA LEU A 47 4.23 -5.65 1.51
C LEU A 47 2.71 -5.79 1.40
N VAL A 48 2.25 -6.21 0.23
CA VAL A 48 0.83 -6.53 -0.02
C VAL A 48 0.64 -8.03 0.06
N ILE A 49 -0.35 -8.47 0.84
CA ILE A 49 -0.74 -9.88 0.95
C ILE A 49 -2.18 -9.96 0.45
N ASP A 50 -2.35 -10.60 -0.70
CA ASP A 50 -3.67 -10.93 -1.22
C ASP A 50 -4.11 -12.29 -0.66
N PHE A 51 -5.26 -12.30 0.03
CA PHE A 51 -5.84 -13.52 0.57
C PHE A 51 -6.86 -14.05 -0.43
N LEU A 52 -6.41 -14.96 -1.28
CA LEU A 52 -7.32 -15.76 -2.10
C LEU A 52 -8.04 -16.73 -1.18
N ALA A 53 -9.31 -16.46 -0.87
CA ALA A 53 -10.15 -17.40 -0.15
C ALA A 53 -10.15 -18.72 -0.95
N SER A 54 -9.62 -19.79 -0.36
CA SER A 54 -9.73 -21.12 -0.95
C SER A 54 -11.22 -21.45 -0.98
N GLY A 55 -11.83 -21.43 -2.17
CA GLY A 55 -13.19 -21.90 -2.36
C GLY A 55 -13.32 -23.31 -1.81
N GLY A 56 -14.32 -23.52 -0.95
CA GLY A 56 -14.69 -24.85 -0.45
C GLY A 56 -15.33 -25.72 -1.53
#